data_AF-A0A560R1K7-F1
#
_entry.id   AF-A0A560R1K7-F1
#
_cell.length_a   1.000
_cell.length_b   1.000
_cell.length_c   1.000
_cell.angle_alpha   90.00
_cell.angle_beta   90.00
_cell.angle_gamma   90.00
#
_symmetry.space_group_name_H-M   'P 1'
#
loop_
_entity.id
_entity.type
_entity.pdbx_description
1 polymer ?
#
loop_
_entity_poly.entity_id
_entity_poly.type
_entity_poly.pdbx_seq_one_letter_code
_entity_poly.pdbx_strand_id
1 'polypeptide(L)'
;MLRFAFDVPDCVRVQFTTDENNQKSRNAILRPGAQQGGIVRHERIMPDGRKRNSVRFSIIDDEWPQVQQRLEQKLAANTQGRPVT
;
A
#
# COMPACT_ATOMS: atom_id res chain seq x y z
N MET A 1 -9.04 -6.92 1.72
CA MET A 1 -8.90 -6.61 0.28
C MET A 1 -7.73 -7.34 -0.37
N LEU A 2 -6.48 -7.19 0.10
CA LEU A 2 -5.33 -7.83 -0.57
C LEU A 2 -5.41 -9.36 -0.62
N ARG A 3 -5.76 -10.00 0.50
CA ARG A 3 -6.01 -11.45 0.55
C ARG A 3 -7.02 -11.91 -0.50
N PHE A 4 -8.16 -11.21 -0.60
CA PHE A 4 -9.14 -11.51 -1.64
C PHE A 4 -8.57 -11.34 -3.05
N ALA A 5 -7.79 -10.29 -3.30
CA ALA A 5 -7.25 -10.02 -4.64
C ALA A 5 -6.22 -11.05 -5.10
N PHE A 6 -5.37 -11.56 -4.22
CA PHE A 6 -4.37 -12.57 -4.59
C PHE A 6 -4.93 -14.00 -4.53
N ASP A 7 -5.77 -14.32 -3.54
CA ASP A 7 -6.16 -15.71 -3.27
C ASP A 7 -7.42 -16.17 -4.02
N VAL A 8 -8.21 -15.24 -4.59
CA VAL A 8 -9.50 -15.58 -5.24
C VAL A 8 -9.48 -15.38 -6.76
N PRO A 9 -9.17 -14.19 -7.30
CA PRO A 9 -9.06 -13.99 -8.74
C PRO A 9 -7.63 -14.19 -9.27
N ASP A 10 -6.70 -14.69 -8.45
CA ASP A 10 -5.28 -14.89 -8.80
C ASP A 10 -4.63 -13.65 -9.45
N CYS A 11 -4.85 -12.46 -8.86
CA CYS A 11 -4.24 -11.24 -9.40
C CYS A 11 -2.72 -11.31 -9.31
N VAL A 12 -2.03 -11.25 -10.45
CA VAL A 12 -0.56 -11.20 -10.52
C VAL A 12 0.04 -9.91 -9.93
N ARG A 13 -0.76 -8.85 -9.78
CA ARG A 13 -0.30 -7.53 -9.32
C ARG A 13 -1.41 -6.69 -8.73
N VAL A 14 -1.15 -6.11 -7.57
CA VAL A 14 -1.97 -5.04 -6.98
C VAL A 14 -1.16 -3.74 -6.94
N GLN A 15 -1.72 -2.67 -7.49
CA GLN A 15 -1.08 -1.36 -7.56
C GLN A 15 -1.72 -0.34 -6.62
N PHE A 16 -0.88 0.45 -5.96
CA PHE A 16 -1.30 1.60 -5.16
C PHE A 16 -0.79 2.90 -5.77
N THR A 17 -1.52 3.99 -5.53
CA THR A 17 -1.15 5.30 -6.05
C THR A 17 -1.49 6.38 -5.06
N THR A 18 -0.49 7.19 -4.71
CA THR A 18 -0.64 8.28 -3.73
C THR A 18 0.10 9.52 -4.22
N ASP A 19 -0.26 10.69 -3.67
CA ASP A 19 0.49 11.93 -3.89
C ASP A 19 1.91 11.77 -3.33
N GLU A 20 2.92 12.30 -4.02
CA GLU A 20 4.31 12.26 -3.57
C GLU A 20 4.51 12.91 -2.20
N ASN A 21 3.70 13.92 -1.88
CA ASN A 21 3.78 14.67 -0.63
C ASN A 21 3.04 13.97 0.53
N ASN A 22 2.22 12.95 0.25
CA ASN A 22 1.49 12.23 1.29
C ASN A 22 2.38 11.16 1.94
N GLN A 23 3.32 11.61 2.78
CA GLN A 23 4.29 10.75 3.43
C GLN A 23 3.63 9.70 4.33
N LYS A 24 2.49 10.02 4.95
CA LYS A 24 1.72 9.08 5.78
C LYS A 24 1.26 7.87 4.97
N SER A 25 0.64 8.10 3.82
CA SER A 25 0.20 7.00 2.94
C SER A 25 1.38 6.26 2.32
N ARG A 26 2.45 6.96 1.90
CA ARG A 26 3.67 6.31 1.39
C ARG A 26 4.27 5.36 2.41
N ASN A 27 4.44 5.81 3.66
CA ASN A 27 4.93 4.98 4.75
C ASN A 27 4.01 3.80 5.02
N ALA A 28 2.68 4.01 5.04
CA ALA A 28 1.71 2.94 5.26
C ALA A 28 1.74 1.86 4.17
N ILE A 29 1.94 2.25 2.90
CA ILE A 29 2.05 1.33 1.75
C ILE A 29 3.37 0.58 1.75
N LEU A 30 4.49 1.24 2.06
CA LEU A 30 5.80 0.61 2.19
C LEU A 30 5.86 -0.37 3.37
N ARG A 31 5.17 -0.06 4.48
CA ARG A 31 5.23 -0.82 5.73
C ARG A 31 4.98 -2.33 5.59
N PRO A 32 3.95 -2.81 4.86
CA PRO A 32 3.72 -4.24 4.66
C PRO A 32 4.68 -4.88 3.65
N GLY A 33 5.40 -4.09 2.84
CA GLY A 33 6.39 -4.58 1.88
C GLY A 33 6.08 -4.29 0.42
N ALA A 34 5.18 -3.36 0.10
CA ALA A 34 4.98 -2.95 -1.29
C ALA A 34 6.23 -2.22 -1.82
N GLN A 35 6.57 -2.45 -3.09
CA GLN A 35 7.71 -1.83 -3.75
C GLN A 35 7.34 -0.53 -4.45
N GLN A 36 8.23 0.46 -4.46
CA GLN A 36 8.05 1.71 -5.20
C GLN A 36 8.53 1.56 -6.65
N GLY A 37 7.63 1.71 -7.62
CA GLY A 37 7.96 1.61 -9.04
C GLY A 37 8.44 2.92 -9.68
N GLY A 38 7.91 4.06 -9.24
CA GLY A 38 8.31 5.37 -9.77
C GLY A 38 7.32 6.49 -9.48
N ILE A 39 7.68 7.70 -9.96
CA ILE A 39 6.87 8.92 -9.82
C ILE A 39 6.39 9.37 -11.20
N VAL A 40 5.08 9.45 -11.36
CA VAL A 40 4.43 10.06 -12.51
C VAL A 40 4.32 11.56 -12.26
N ARG A 41 5.11 12.34 -12.99
CA ARG A 41 5.14 13.80 -12.85
C ARG A 41 3.93 14.45 -13.52
N HIS A 42 3.35 15.45 -12.87
CA HIS A 42 2.17 16.17 -13.35
C HIS A 42 1.01 15.25 -13.77
N GLU A 43 0.74 14.19 -12.98
CA GLU A 43 -0.32 13.22 -13.28
C GLU A 43 -1.70 13.90 -13.39
N ARG A 44 -1.98 14.88 -12.52
CA ARG A 44 -3.24 15.63 -12.55
C ARG A 44 -3.11 17.01 -11.93
N ILE A 45 -4.07 17.87 -12.25
CA ILE A 45 -4.29 19.15 -11.58
C ILE A 45 -5.31 18.92 -10.45
N MET A 46 -4.95 19.36 -9.24
CA MET A 46 -5.80 19.29 -8.06
C MET A 46 -6.77 20.49 -8.03
N PRO A 47 -7.88 20.45 -7.26
CA PRO A 47 -8.84 21.56 -7.21
C PRO A 47 -8.25 22.91 -6.76
N ASP A 48 -7.12 22.89 -6.04
CA ASP A 48 -6.34 24.07 -5.62
C ASP A 48 -5.42 24.62 -6.72
N GLY A 49 -5.45 24.04 -7.93
CA GLY A 49 -4.60 24.42 -9.06
C GLY A 49 -3.20 23.79 -9.02
N ARG A 50 -2.84 23.05 -7.96
CA ARG A 50 -1.52 22.41 -7.85
C ARG A 50 -1.41 21.24 -8.82
N LYS A 51 -0.27 21.15 -9.51
CA LYS A 51 0.11 19.97 -10.29
C LYS A 51 0.58 18.88 -9.34
N ARG A 52 -0.17 17.79 -9.26
CA ARG A 52 0.17 16.64 -8.42
C ARG A 52 1.04 15.67 -9.18
N ASN A 53 2.15 15.30 -8.56
CA ASN A 53 2.91 14.10 -8.91
C ASN A 53 2.35 12.91 -8.11
N SER A 54 2.32 11.74 -8.74
CA SER A 54 1.82 10.52 -8.11
C SER A 54 2.89 9.45 -8.07
N VAL A 55 3.05 8.84 -6.90
CA VAL A 55 3.95 7.71 -6.69
C VAL A 55 3.17 6.43 -6.89
N ARG A 56 3.70 5.52 -7.72
CA ARG A 56 3.15 4.18 -7.92
C ARG A 56 3.91 3.18 -7.05
N PHE A 57 3.15 2.37 -6.33
CA PHE A 57 3.67 1.22 -5.60
C PHE A 57 2.96 -0.05 -6.04
N SER A 58 3.54 -1.20 -5.75
CA SER A 58 2.91 -2.48 -6.07
C SER A 58 3.33 -3.61 -5.15
N ILE A 59 2.50 -4.63 -5.12
CA ILE A 59 2.81 -5.98 -4.67
C ILE A 59 2.53 -6.90 -5.86
N ILE A 60 3.45 -7.80 -6.17
CA ILE A 60 3.19 -8.91 -7.12
C ILE A 60 2.89 -10.21 -6.36
N ASP A 61 2.33 -11.19 -7.06
CA ASP A 61 2.03 -12.52 -6.55
C ASP A 61 3.21 -13.20 -5.85
N ASP A 62 4.41 -13.15 -6.43
CA ASP A 62 5.64 -13.71 -5.85
C ASP A 62 5.98 -13.09 -4.48
N GLU A 63 5.60 -11.83 -4.26
CA GLU A 63 5.83 -11.09 -3.01
C GLU A 63 4.72 -11.31 -1.98
N TRP A 64 3.53 -11.73 -2.43
CA TRP A 64 2.33 -11.79 -1.60
C TRP A 64 2.47 -12.65 -0.34
N PRO A 65 3.04 -13.88 -0.38
CA PRO A 65 3.15 -14.71 0.82
C PRO A 65 3.89 -14.01 1.97
N GLN A 66 4.98 -13.30 1.65
CA GLN A 66 5.76 -12.56 2.65
C GLN A 66 5.01 -11.32 3.15
N VAL A 67 4.31 -10.61 2.25
CA VAL A 67 3.51 -9.44 2.61
C VAL A 67 2.33 -9.83 3.52
N GLN A 68 1.65 -10.94 3.22
CA GLN A 68 0.57 -11.48 4.03
C GLN A 68 1.04 -11.78 5.45
N GLN A 69 2.16 -12.51 5.60
CA GLN A 69 2.73 -12.84 6.91
C GLN A 69 3.00 -11.58 7.76
N ARG A 70 3.60 -10.55 7.15
CA ARG A 70 3.88 -9.28 7.83
C ARG A 70 2.60 -8.54 8.27
N LEU A 71 1.55 -8.61 7.46
CA LEU A 71 0.25 -8.02 7.80
C LEU A 71 -0.39 -8.75 8.98
N GLU A 72 -0.37 -10.07 8.98
CA GLU A 72 -0.93 -10.92 10.04
C GLU A 72 -0.20 -10.71 11.37
N GLN A 73 1.13 -10.66 11.36
CA GLN A 73 1.94 -10.35 12.55
C GLN A 73 1.58 -8.99 13.16
N LYS A 74 1.38 -7.97 12.32
CA LYS A 74 0.99 -6.63 12.80
C LYS A 74 -0.42 -6.59 13.37
N LEU A 75 -1.36 -7.30 12.77
CA LEU A 75 -2.72 -7.40 13.28
C LEU A 75 -2.73 -8.10 14.64
N ALA A 76 -1.99 -9.21 14.78
CA ALA A 76 -1.84 -9.91 16.05
C ALA A 76 -1.21 -9.02 17.15
N ALA A 77 -0.15 -8.27 16.81
CA ALA A 77 0.50 -7.35 17.74
C ALA A 77 -0.43 -6.20 18.20
N ASN A 78 -1.27 -5.68 17.30
CA ASN A 78 -2.24 -4.63 17.64
C ASN A 78 -3.37 -5.13 18.56
N THR A 79 -3.75 -6.41 18.47
CA THR A 79 -4.79 -7.00 19.32
C THR A 79 -4.33 -7.22 20.77
N GLN A 80 -3.04 -7.50 20.98
CA GLN A 80 -2.45 -7.73 22.31
C GLN A 80 -2.24 -6.44 23.13
N GLY A 81 -2.40 -5.25 22.52
CA GLY A 81 -2.04 -3.95 23.12
C GLY A 81 -3.21 -3.07 23.58
N ARG A 82 -4.47 -3.55 23.52
CA ARG A 82 -5.64 -2.75 23.90
C ARG A 82 -6.32 -3.35 25.14
N PRO A 83 -6.06 -2.85 26.36
CA PRO A 83 -6.95 -3.16 27.48
C PRO A 83 -8.33 -2.59 27.13
N VAL A 84 -9.35 -3.46 27.16
CA VAL A 84 -10.75 -3.03 27.23
C VAL A 84 -10.94 -2.45 28.62
N THR A 85 -11.09 -1.12 28.69
CA THR A 85 -11.64 -0.42 29.86
C THR A 85 -12.98 0.16 29.45
#